data_AF-A0A957Z6M4-F1
#
_entry.id   AF-A0A957Z6M4-F1
#
_cell.length_a   1.000
_cell.length_b   1.000
_cell.length_c   1.000
_cell.angle_alpha   90.00
_cell.angle_beta   90.00
_cell.angle_gamma   90.00
#
_symmetry.space_group_name_H-M   'P 1'
#
loop_
_entity.id
_entity.type
_entity.pdbx_description
1 polymer ?
#
loop_
_entity_poly.entity_id
_entity_poly.type
_entity_poly.pdbx_seq_one_letter_code
_entity_poly.pdbx_strand_id
1 'polypeptide(L)' 'DQVMPVMTGDELVAALRRAGYAVPAIVLTGFSERLTPALAAERGIAAVLAKPVAHRALLHALRTFLAPSPAG' A
#
# COMPACT_ATOMS: atom_id res chain seq x y z
N ASP A 1 -0.34 -1.08 -7.98
CA ASP A 1 -0.90 0.11 -8.67
C ASP A 1 -2.29 0.35 -8.12
N GLN A 2 -2.82 1.57 -8.18
CA GLN A 2 -4.21 1.84 -7.75
C GLN A 2 -5.21 1.63 -8.89
N VAL A 3 -4.85 1.97 -10.12
CA VAL A 3 -5.70 1.79 -11.30
C VAL A 3 -5.22 0.53 -12.01
N MET A 4 -6.03 -0.53 -12.00
CA MET A 4 -5.75 -1.78 -12.70
C MET A 4 -7.01 -2.21 -13.47
N PRO A 5 -6.87 -3.04 -14.52
CA PRO A 5 -8.02 -3.68 -15.13
C PRO A 5 -8.75 -4.55 -14.08
N VAL A 6 -10.08 -4.57 -14.14
CA VAL A 6 -10.98 -5.40 -13.31
C VAL A 6 -11.15 -4.97 -11.84
N MET A 7 -10.09 -4.55 -11.16
CA MET A 7 -10.15 -4.13 -9.74
C MET A 7 -9.15 -3.02 -9.42
N THR A 8 -9.36 -2.29 -8.33
CA THR A 8 -8.40 -1.28 -7.84
C THR A 8 -7.36 -1.87 -6.89
N GLY A 9 -6.28 -1.11 -6.65
CA GLY A 9 -5.21 -1.51 -5.75
C GLY A 9 -5.69 -1.72 -4.31
N ASP A 10 -6.55 -0.84 -3.82
CA ASP A 10 -7.14 -0.95 -2.48
C ASP A 10 -8.13 -2.12 -2.36
N GLU A 11 -8.89 -2.42 -3.42
CA GLU A 11 -9.75 -3.62 -3.46
C GLU A 11 -8.93 -4.90 -3.36
N LEU A 12 -7.79 -4.97 -4.08
CA LEU A 12 -6.86 -6.10 -3.98
C LEU A 12 -6.31 -6.25 -2.56
N VAL A 13 -5.85 -5.17 -1.93
CA VAL A 13 -5.33 -5.23 -0.56
C VAL A 13 -6.42 -5.69 0.41
N ALA A 14 -7.65 -5.19 0.26
CA ALA A 14 -8.78 -5.62 1.07
C ALA A 14 -9.09 -7.11 0.88
N ALA A 15 -9.01 -7.62 -0.36
CA ALA A 15 -9.20 -9.05 -0.66
C ALA A 15 -8.11 -9.92 -0.04
N LEU A 16 -6.84 -9.52 -0.12
CA LEU A 16 -5.72 -10.20 0.52
C LEU A 16 -5.89 -10.29 2.04
N ARG A 17 -6.31 -9.19 2.68
CA ARG A 17 -6.60 -9.15 4.12
C ARG A 17 -7.73 -10.10 4.50
N ARG A 18 -8.85 -10.09 3.75
CA ARG A 18 -9.96 -11.03 3.97
C ARG A 18 -9.54 -12.49 3.80
N ALA A 19 -8.58 -12.77 2.92
CA ALA A 19 -7.99 -14.10 2.73
C ALA A 19 -6.93 -14.48 3.80
N GLY A 20 -6.69 -13.62 4.81
CA GLY A 20 -5.77 -13.89 5.91
C GLY A 20 -4.31 -13.48 5.66
N TYR A 21 -4.00 -12.84 4.53
CA TYR A 21 -2.66 -12.34 4.27
C TYR A 21 -2.41 -11.00 4.97
N ALA A 22 -1.43 -10.97 5.88
CA ALA A 22 -1.08 -9.80 6.70
C ALA A 22 0.15 -9.02 6.17
N VAL A 23 0.59 -9.24 4.92
CA VAL A 23 1.76 -8.57 4.34
C VAL A 23 1.56 -7.03 4.23
N PRO A 24 2.57 -6.20 4.55
CA PRO A 24 2.49 -4.76 4.31
C PRO A 24 2.30 -4.45 2.82
N ALA A 25 1.35 -3.57 2.49
CA ALA A 25 1.06 -3.18 1.11
C ALA A 25 1.36 -1.70 0.88
N ILE A 26 2.11 -1.37 -0.17
CA ILE A 26 2.36 -0.01 -0.62
C ILE A 26 1.63 0.21 -1.95
N VAL A 27 0.72 1.17 -2.00
CA VAL A 27 -0.03 1.50 -3.23
C VAL A 27 0.64 2.67 -3.94
N LEU A 28 0.83 2.54 -5.26
CA LEU A 28 1.35 3.60 -6.12
C LEU A 28 0.19 4.16 -6.96
N THR A 29 -0.09 5.46 -6.87
CA THR A 29 -1.23 6.08 -7.58
C THR A 29 -0.86 7.41 -8.25
N GLY A 30 -1.38 7.65 -9.45
CA GLY A 30 -1.38 9.00 -10.06
C GLY A 30 -2.63 9.82 -9.69
N PHE A 31 -3.58 9.19 -9.00
CA PHE A 31 -4.87 9.76 -8.63
C PHE A 31 -5.02 9.69 -7.10
N SER A 32 -4.72 10.81 -6.44
CA SER A 32 -4.68 10.90 -4.97
C SER A 32 -6.06 10.97 -4.33
N GLU A 33 -7.05 11.50 -5.05
CA GLU A 33 -8.35 11.91 -4.48
C GLU A 33 -9.24 10.74 -4.04
N ARG A 34 -9.06 9.55 -4.62
CA ARG A 34 -9.90 8.37 -4.29
C ARG A 34 -9.40 7.55 -3.11
N LEU A 35 -8.12 7.67 -2.74
CA LEU A 35 -7.52 6.88 -1.67
C LEU A 35 -7.07 7.80 -0.54
N THR A 36 -8.02 8.21 0.28
CA THR A 36 -7.76 9.06 1.46
C THR A 36 -6.94 8.30 2.51
N PRO A 37 -6.22 8.99 3.40
CA PRO A 37 -5.50 8.34 4.49
C PRO A 37 -6.40 7.45 5.36
N ALA A 38 -7.65 7.88 5.60
CA ALA A 38 -8.64 7.11 6.36
C ALA A 38 -8.99 5.79 5.66
N LEU A 39 -9.31 5.83 4.36
CA LEU A 39 -9.61 4.64 3.58
C LEU A 39 -8.38 3.71 3.49
N ALA A 40 -7.20 4.28 3.29
CA ALA A 40 -5.96 3.50 3.25
C ALA A 40 -5.73 2.72 4.57
N ALA A 41 -5.94 3.37 5.71
CA ALA A 41 -5.85 2.75 7.02
C ALA A 41 -6.90 1.63 7.20
N GLU A 42 -8.16 1.88 6.85
CA GLU A 42 -9.23 0.86 6.91
C GLU A 42 -8.93 -0.37 6.05
N ARG A 43 -8.28 -0.19 4.89
CA ARG A 43 -7.89 -1.29 4.00
C ARG A 43 -6.61 -2.00 4.44
N GLY A 44 -5.93 -1.52 5.49
CA GLY A 44 -4.66 -2.08 5.95
C GLY A 44 -3.50 -1.82 4.98
N ILE A 45 -3.56 -0.71 4.24
CA ILE A 45 -2.50 -0.22 3.36
C ILE A 45 -1.45 0.50 4.22
N ALA A 46 -0.19 0.10 4.06
CA ALA A 46 0.92 0.59 4.86
C ALA A 46 1.41 1.97 4.39
N ALA A 47 1.39 2.22 3.08
CA ALA A 47 1.69 3.54 2.50
C ALA A 47 1.05 3.74 1.13
N VAL A 48 0.84 5.00 0.77
CA VAL A 48 0.42 5.42 -0.57
C VAL A 48 1.45 6.40 -1.14
N LEU A 49 1.96 6.12 -2.33
CA LEU A 49 2.95 6.96 -3.03
C LEU A 49 2.37 7.51 -4.32
N ALA A 50 2.51 8.82 -4.52
CA ALA A 50 2.11 9.48 -5.75
C ALA A 50 3.06 9.13 -6.91
N LYS A 51 2.51 8.91 -8.10
CA LYS A 51 3.26 8.79 -9.35
C LYS A 51 3.54 10.18 -9.94
N PRO A 52 4.71 10.43 -10.56
CA PRO A 52 5.85 9.52 -10.66
C PRO A 52 6.50 9.29 -9.29
N VAL A 53 6.89 8.04 -9.03
CA VAL A 53 7.36 7.65 -7.70
C VAL A 53 8.80 8.09 -7.50
N ALA A 54 9.04 8.95 -6.51
CA ALA A 54 10.39 9.35 -6.14
C ALA A 54 11.13 8.18 -5.49
N HIS A 55 12.35 7.88 -5.95
CA HIS A 55 13.18 6.78 -5.41
C HIS A 55 13.35 6.87 -3.89
N ARG A 56 13.60 8.08 -3.37
CA ARG A 56 13.74 8.31 -1.93
C ARG A 56 12.50 7.90 -1.13
N ALA A 57 11.31 8.15 -1.67
CA ALA A 57 10.05 7.88 -0.98
C ALA A 57 9.77 6.37 -0.98
N LEU A 58 10.04 5.69 -2.09
CA LEU A 58 9.94 4.24 -2.17
C LEU A 58 10.93 3.55 -1.22
N LEU A 59 12.20 3.94 -1.25
CA LEU A 59 13.23 3.39 -0.36
C LEU A 59 12.90 3.62 1.12
N HIS A 60 12.37 4.79 1.46
CA HIS A 60 11.92 5.07 2.82
C HIS A 60 10.79 4.12 3.23
N ALA A 61 9.73 4.01 2.42
CA ALA A 61 8.61 3.11 2.72
C ALA A 61 9.06 1.64 2.85
N LEU A 62 9.92 1.17 1.94
CA LEU A 62 10.47 -0.18 2.02
C LEU A 62 11.25 -0.40 3.32
N ARG A 63 12.13 0.53 3.72
CA ARG A 63 12.88 0.41 4.98
C ARG A 63 11.97 0.40 6.20
N THR A 64 10.91 1.19 6.18
CA THR A 64 9.92 1.25 7.27
C THR A 64 9.19 -0.08 7.46
N PHE A 65 8.83 -0.77 6.37
CA PHE A 65 7.98 -1.97 6.43
C PHE A 65 8.72 -3.31 6.23
N LEU A 66 10.00 -3.27 5.84
CA LEU A 66 10.89 -4.44 5.76
C LEU A 66 11.87 -4.53 6.92
N ALA A 67 11.75 -3.65 7.93
CA ALA A 67 12.58 -3.74 9.11
C ALA A 67 12.50 -5.17 9.68
N PRO A 68 13.64 -5.78 10.07
CA PRO A 68 13.64 -7.16 10.54
C PRO A 68 12.65 -7.31 11.68
N SER A 69 11.80 -8.32 11.59
CA SER A 69 10.96 -8.72 12.72
C SER A 69 11.90 -8.92 13.91
N PRO A 70 11.64 -8.33 15.09
CA PRO A 70 12.45 -8.63 16.26
C PRO A 70 12.47 -10.16 16.38
N ALA A 71 13.67 -10.73 16.35
CA ALA A 71 13.86 -12.14 16.58
C ALA A 71 13.17 -12.45 17.91
N GLY A 72 12.13 -13.27 17.85
CA GLY A 72 11.42 -13.76 19.03
C GLY A 72 12.33 -14.62 19.89
#